data_AF-X0YG47-F1
#
_entry.id   AF-X0YG47-F1
#
_cell.length_a   1.000
_cell.length_b   1.000
_cell.length_c   1.000
_cell.angle_alpha   90.00
_cell.angle_beta   90.00
_cell.angle_gamma   90.00
#
_symmetry.space_group_name_H-M   'P 1'
#
loop_
_entity.id
_entity.type
_entity.pdbx_description
1 polymer ?
#
loop_
_entity_poly.entity_id
_entity_poly.type
_entity_poly.pdbx_seq_one_letter_code
_entity_poly.pdbx_strand_id
1 'polypeptide(L)'
;TYDSFNISILPINSVFLNPEVSLSQKYIIELNEIEYQDIHTSDIGLYDMSDVIFKLYCNQSEPFYERDNPLLIDLSQRLVNTEDNPIQKAKKIITWISDNIDYNGNLPAQEKGALWAYTNLEGDCSEFSSLMVTLLRIQGIPARKVTGFLVSTDPDIRPKFGDRWTFSTNEDATNILAHAWVEYYIPNIGWIACDPTW
;
A
#
# COMPACT_ATOMS: atom_id res chain seq x y z
N THR A 1 -14.64 3.44 27.11
CA THR A 1 -13.63 2.40 27.39
C THR A 1 -13.10 1.94 26.04
N TYR A 2 -11.95 2.35 25.52
CA TYR A 2 -10.67 2.76 26.08
C TYR A 2 -10.10 3.94 25.28
N ASP A 3 -9.61 4.96 25.98
CA ASP A 3 -8.70 5.97 25.44
C ASP A 3 -7.31 5.52 25.92
N SER A 4 -6.46 5.04 25.01
CA SER A 4 -5.20 4.39 25.36
C SER A 4 -3.98 4.99 24.67
N PHE A 5 -3.94 6.32 24.50
CA PHE A 5 -2.70 7.05 24.20
C PHE A 5 -2.61 8.46 24.82
N ASN A 6 -3.10 8.65 26.05
CA ASN A 6 -2.79 9.86 26.83
C ASN A 6 -1.78 9.55 27.93
N ILE A 7 -0.49 9.51 27.60
CA ILE A 7 0.58 9.72 28.57
C ILE A 7 0.85 11.22 28.61
N SER A 8 0.12 11.93 29.48
CA SER A 8 0.48 13.29 29.86
C SER A 8 1.58 13.20 30.92
N ILE A 9 2.81 13.53 30.56
CA ILE A 9 3.88 13.70 31.54
C ILE A 9 3.58 14.99 32.30
N LEU A 10 3.10 14.87 33.54
CA LEU A 10 2.88 16.01 34.44
C LEU A 10 4.18 16.81 34.62
N PRO A 11 4.11 18.13 34.83
CA PRO A 11 5.31 18.95 34.98
C PRO A 11 6.09 18.50 36.21
N ILE A 12 7.30 18.00 35.98
CA ILE A 12 8.26 17.60 37.02
C ILE A 12 8.75 18.88 37.68
N ASN A 13 8.25 19.18 38.89
CA ASN A 13 8.85 20.19 39.74
C ASN A 13 10.26 19.73 40.14
N SER A 14 11.25 20.40 39.58
CA SER A 14 12.61 20.67 40.07
C SER A 14 13.24 19.59 40.97
N VAL A 15 14.30 18.94 40.45
CA VAL A 15 15.56 18.47 41.14
C VAL A 15 16.24 17.25 40.46
N PHE A 16 15.84 16.85 39.24
CA PHE A 16 16.62 15.86 38.47
C PHE A 16 17.23 16.49 37.21
N LEU A 17 18.57 16.57 37.20
CA LEU A 17 19.37 16.82 35.99
C LEU A 17 19.08 15.68 35.01
N ASN A 18 18.49 16.01 33.85
CA ASN A 18 18.15 15.13 32.74
C ASN A 18 17.49 13.80 33.12
N PRO A 19 16.17 13.78 33.41
CA PRO A 19 15.44 12.52 33.48
C PRO A 19 15.35 11.91 32.07
N GLU A 20 16.11 10.85 31.81
CA GLU A 20 15.86 9.96 30.68
C GLU A 20 14.67 9.06 31.01
N VAL A 21 13.64 9.10 30.16
CA VAL A 21 12.52 8.18 30.22
C VAL A 21 12.70 7.19 29.09
N SER A 22 12.98 5.92 29.43
CA SER A 22 13.05 4.84 28.45
C SER A 22 11.69 4.15 28.34
N LEU A 23 11.12 4.12 27.13
CA LEU A 23 9.90 3.38 26.80
C LEU A 23 10.30 2.13 26.00
N SER A 24 9.98 0.95 26.52
CA SER A 24 10.13 -0.30 25.78
C SER A 24 8.76 -0.87 25.43
N GLN A 25 8.55 -1.20 24.16
CA GLN A 25 7.35 -1.85 23.65
C GLN A 25 7.73 -3.18 23.02
N LYS A 26 6.96 -4.24 23.31
CA LYS A 26 7.13 -5.57 22.72
C LYS A 26 5.83 -5.96 22.04
N TYR A 27 5.92 -6.31 20.77
CA TYR A 27 4.80 -6.77 19.97
C TYR A 27 4.93 -8.28 19.73
N ILE A 28 3.81 -9.00 19.79
CA ILE A 28 3.70 -10.39 19.36
C ILE A 28 2.74 -10.38 18.18
N ILE A 29 3.25 -10.63 16.98
CA ILE A 29 2.45 -10.75 15.76
C ILE A 29 2.30 -12.23 15.42
N GLU A 30 1.08 -12.62 15.08
CA GLU A 30 0.78 -13.91 14.44
C GLU A 30 0.54 -13.66 12.96
N LEU A 31 1.35 -14.29 12.11
CA LEU A 31 1.23 -14.17 10.66
C LEU A 31 0.15 -15.13 10.16
N ASN A 32 -0.91 -14.56 9.57
CA ASN A 32 -1.92 -15.30 8.83
C ASN A 32 -1.72 -15.00 7.33
N GLU A 33 -1.56 -16.05 6.54
CA GLU A 33 -1.39 -15.93 5.09
C GLU A 33 -2.74 -16.17 4.40
N ILE A 34 -3.08 -15.29 3.46
CA ILE A 34 -4.20 -15.48 2.54
C ILE A 34 -3.60 -15.63 1.16
N GLU A 35 -3.74 -16.82 0.59
CA GLU A 35 -3.27 -17.11 -0.76
C GLU A 35 -4.46 -17.21 -1.72
N TYR A 36 -4.37 -16.48 -2.83
CA TYR A 36 -5.34 -16.53 -3.91
C TYR A 36 -4.79 -17.43 -5.02
N GLN A 37 -5.07 -18.73 -4.96
CA GLN A 37 -4.71 -19.69 -6.00
C GLN A 37 -5.89 -19.93 -6.96
N ASP A 38 -5.56 -20.19 -8.23
CA ASP A 38 -6.50 -20.68 -9.26
C ASP A 38 -7.78 -19.85 -9.47
N ILE A 39 -7.71 -18.52 -9.33
CA ILE A 39 -8.87 -17.66 -9.65
C ILE A 39 -9.19 -17.76 -11.15
N HIS A 40 -10.37 -18.32 -11.46
CA HIS A 40 -10.90 -18.37 -12.82
C HIS A 40 -11.74 -17.14 -13.12
N THR A 41 -11.88 -16.79 -14.40
CA THR A 41 -12.74 -15.67 -14.83
C THR A 41 -14.19 -15.86 -14.37
N SER A 42 -14.67 -17.11 -14.20
CA SER A 42 -16.00 -17.42 -13.68
C SER A 42 -16.21 -17.03 -12.22
N ASP A 43 -15.14 -16.87 -11.45
CA ASP A 43 -15.21 -16.53 -10.02
C ASP A 43 -15.34 -15.02 -9.81
N ILE A 44 -15.01 -14.24 -10.85
CA ILE A 44 -15.05 -12.78 -10.84
C ILE A 44 -16.50 -12.34 -11.03
N GLY A 45 -17.11 -11.80 -9.98
CA GLY A 45 -18.45 -11.22 -10.05
C GLY A 45 -18.49 -9.92 -10.86
N LEU A 46 -19.70 -9.51 -11.23
CA LEU A 46 -19.93 -8.22 -11.90
C LEU A 46 -19.83 -7.08 -10.89
N TYR A 47 -19.23 -5.97 -11.31
CA TYR A 47 -19.21 -4.74 -10.52
C TYR A 47 -20.58 -4.08 -10.50
N ASP A 48 -21.11 -3.83 -9.29
CA ASP A 48 -22.21 -2.90 -9.09
C ASP A 48 -21.66 -1.48 -8.92
N MET A 49 -21.84 -0.64 -9.95
CA MET A 49 -21.35 0.75 -9.93
C MET A 49 -22.10 1.63 -8.92
N SER A 50 -23.24 1.17 -8.41
CA SER A 50 -24.03 1.87 -7.40
C SER A 50 -23.61 1.53 -5.96
N ASP A 51 -22.86 0.45 -5.77
CA ASP A 51 -22.35 0.00 -4.48
C ASP A 51 -21.33 0.98 -3.87
N VAL A 52 -21.27 0.99 -2.54
CA VAL A 52 -20.39 1.87 -1.76
C VAL A 52 -18.91 1.67 -2.06
N ILE A 53 -18.45 0.44 -2.26
CA ILE A 53 -17.07 0.10 -2.60
C ILE A 53 -16.71 0.73 -3.94
N PHE A 54 -17.56 0.58 -4.94
CA PHE A 54 -17.29 1.17 -6.26
C PHE A 54 -17.26 2.69 -6.19
N LYS A 55 -18.25 3.31 -5.52
CA LYS A 55 -18.30 4.77 -5.39
C LYS A 55 -17.08 5.36 -4.70
N LEU A 56 -16.66 4.77 -3.57
CA LEU A 56 -15.54 5.26 -2.78
C LEU A 56 -14.19 4.99 -3.47
N TYR A 57 -14.00 3.76 -3.94
CA TYR A 57 -12.66 3.29 -4.32
C TYR A 57 -12.43 3.22 -5.83
N CYS A 58 -13.45 3.53 -6.64
CA CYS A 58 -13.27 3.76 -8.07
C CYS A 58 -13.36 5.27 -8.35
N ASN A 59 -14.51 5.89 -8.07
CA ASN A 59 -14.91 7.17 -8.69
C ASN A 59 -14.53 8.44 -7.93
N GLN A 60 -13.99 8.33 -6.72
CA GLN A 60 -13.60 9.50 -5.94
C GLN A 60 -12.26 10.05 -6.44
N SER A 61 -12.29 11.29 -6.97
CA SER A 61 -11.08 12.05 -7.24
C SER A 61 -10.54 12.59 -5.92
N GLU A 62 -9.30 12.24 -5.61
CA GLU A 62 -8.63 12.52 -4.35
C GLU A 62 -7.19 12.98 -4.65
N PRO A 63 -6.54 13.75 -3.75
CA PRO A 63 -5.14 14.10 -3.91
C PRO A 63 -4.28 12.87 -4.22
N PHE A 64 -3.28 13.03 -5.08
CA PHE A 64 -2.32 12.00 -5.48
C PHE A 64 -2.86 10.92 -6.42
N TYR A 65 -4.17 10.90 -6.70
CA TYR A 65 -4.81 9.96 -7.61
C TYR A 65 -5.44 10.69 -8.80
N GLU A 66 -4.61 11.29 -9.66
CA GLU A 66 -5.02 12.17 -10.75
C GLU A 66 -5.71 11.43 -11.92
N ARG A 67 -6.73 10.61 -11.66
CA ARG A 67 -7.38 9.70 -12.60
C ARG A 67 -8.00 10.36 -13.84
N ASP A 68 -8.36 11.64 -13.74
CA ASP A 68 -8.92 12.42 -14.84
C ASP A 68 -7.83 13.02 -15.74
N ASN A 69 -6.56 12.83 -15.40
CA ASN A 69 -5.44 13.31 -16.19
C ASN A 69 -5.33 12.51 -17.50
N PRO A 70 -5.29 13.17 -18.67
CA PRO A 70 -5.28 12.49 -19.96
C PRO A 70 -4.04 11.60 -20.18
N LEU A 71 -2.89 11.94 -19.58
CA LEU A 71 -1.67 11.12 -19.71
C LEU A 71 -1.81 9.79 -18.98
N LEU A 72 -2.44 9.78 -17.81
CA LEU A 72 -2.70 8.56 -17.04
C LEU A 72 -3.81 7.72 -17.66
N ILE A 73 -4.84 8.36 -18.25
CA ILE A 73 -5.88 7.68 -19.01
C ILE A 73 -5.28 6.96 -20.23
N ASP A 74 -4.46 7.67 -21.02
CA ASP A 74 -3.76 7.09 -22.18
C ASP A 74 -2.85 5.93 -21.76
N LEU A 75 -2.06 6.10 -20.71
CA LEU A 75 -1.23 5.03 -20.17
C LEU A 75 -2.07 3.81 -19.80
N SER A 76 -3.08 4.00 -18.95
CA SER A 76 -3.94 2.91 -18.47
C SER A 76 -4.58 2.14 -19.63
N GLN A 77 -5.04 2.84 -20.68
CA GLN A 77 -5.63 2.23 -21.87
C GLN A 77 -4.61 1.46 -22.74
N ARG A 78 -3.35 1.88 -22.78
CA ARG A 78 -2.29 1.18 -23.52
C ARG A 78 -1.79 -0.08 -22.83
N LEU A 79 -1.86 -0.13 -21.51
CA LEU A 79 -1.33 -1.25 -20.72
C LEU A 79 -2.22 -2.49 -20.75
N VAL A 80 -3.52 -2.32 -21.01
CA VAL A 80 -4.50 -3.42 -20.91
C VAL A 80 -5.36 -3.51 -22.15
N ASN A 81 -5.95 -4.68 -22.37
CA ASN A 81 -6.99 -4.86 -23.36
C ASN A 81 -8.37 -4.69 -22.72
N THR A 82 -9.36 -4.32 -23.53
CA THR A 82 -10.74 -4.18 -23.07
C THR A 82 -11.30 -5.51 -22.55
N GLU A 83 -10.94 -6.63 -23.18
CA GLU A 83 -11.41 -7.97 -22.80
C GLU A 83 -10.69 -8.59 -21.60
N ASP A 84 -9.61 -7.98 -21.10
CA ASP A 84 -8.91 -8.49 -19.93
C ASP A 84 -9.83 -8.46 -18.71
N ASN A 85 -9.81 -9.55 -17.94
CA ASN A 85 -10.48 -9.56 -16.64
C ASN A 85 -9.70 -8.66 -15.64
N PRO A 86 -10.34 -8.23 -14.53
CA PRO A 86 -9.71 -7.31 -13.57
C PRO A 86 -8.35 -7.76 -13.02
N ILE A 87 -8.13 -9.07 -12.83
CA ILE A 87 -6.86 -9.62 -12.33
C ILE A 87 -5.78 -9.53 -13.41
N GLN A 88 -6.13 -9.83 -14.67
CA GLN A 88 -5.22 -9.66 -15.81
C GLN A 88 -4.83 -8.20 -15.99
N LYS A 89 -5.78 -7.28 -15.86
CA LYS A 89 -5.52 -5.83 -15.89
C LYS A 89 -4.57 -5.42 -14.77
N ALA A 90 -4.85 -5.82 -13.53
CA ALA A 90 -4.00 -5.54 -12.37
C ALA A 90 -2.57 -6.07 -12.60
N LYS A 91 -2.43 -7.30 -13.09
CA LYS A 91 -1.13 -7.92 -13.39
C LYS A 91 -0.33 -7.15 -14.46
N LYS A 92 -0.97 -6.72 -15.55
CA LYS A 92 -0.29 -5.93 -16.59
C LYS A 92 0.15 -4.57 -16.06
N ILE A 93 -0.69 -3.92 -15.26
CA ILE A 93 -0.39 -2.60 -14.69
C ILE A 93 0.76 -2.71 -13.69
N ILE A 94 0.72 -3.64 -12.73
CA ILE A 94 1.78 -3.79 -11.72
C ILE A 94 3.12 -4.14 -12.36
N THR A 95 3.14 -5.08 -13.33
CA THR A 95 4.36 -5.42 -14.08
C THR A 95 4.92 -4.22 -14.83
N TRP A 96 4.06 -3.41 -15.47
CA TRP A 96 4.56 -2.21 -16.13
C TRP A 96 5.17 -1.22 -15.14
N ILE A 97 4.55 -1.01 -13.98
CA ILE A 97 5.08 -0.11 -12.94
C ILE A 97 6.44 -0.62 -12.45
N SER A 98 6.55 -1.90 -12.07
CA SER A 98 7.80 -2.49 -11.57
C SER A 98 8.93 -2.44 -12.59
N ASP A 99 8.60 -2.52 -13.88
CA ASP A 99 9.58 -2.54 -14.98
C ASP A 99 9.98 -1.13 -15.46
N ASN A 100 9.20 -0.08 -15.18
CA ASN A 100 9.36 1.24 -15.81
C ASN A 100 9.51 2.41 -14.83
N ILE A 101 9.24 2.22 -13.54
CA ILE A 101 9.41 3.26 -12.52
C ILE A 101 10.59 2.88 -11.63
N ASP A 102 11.56 3.77 -11.51
CA ASP A 102 12.74 3.57 -10.68
C ASP A 102 12.44 3.85 -9.21
N TYR A 103 12.82 2.93 -8.32
CA TYR A 103 12.65 3.13 -6.89
C TYR A 103 13.69 4.13 -6.35
N ASN A 104 13.23 5.23 -5.74
CA ASN A 104 14.06 6.28 -5.17
C ASN A 104 13.72 6.53 -3.69
N GLY A 105 14.42 5.83 -2.79
CA GLY A 105 14.28 6.00 -1.34
C GLY A 105 14.85 7.31 -0.76
N ASN A 106 15.40 8.20 -1.59
CA ASN A 106 15.93 9.50 -1.17
C ASN A 106 14.94 10.66 -1.43
N LEU A 107 13.72 10.36 -1.88
CA LEU A 107 12.71 11.37 -2.10
C LEU A 107 12.32 12.07 -0.78
N PRO A 108 11.96 13.36 -0.83
CA PRO A 108 11.40 14.05 0.33
C PRO A 108 10.14 13.34 0.82
N ALA A 109 9.90 13.34 2.13
CA ALA A 109 8.75 12.69 2.76
C ALA A 109 7.35 13.16 2.29
N GLN A 110 7.28 14.20 1.45
CA GLN A 110 6.03 14.68 0.89
C GLN A 110 5.68 13.87 -0.38
N GLU A 111 4.53 13.20 -0.32
CA GLU A 111 3.95 12.51 -1.48
C GLU A 111 3.75 13.44 -2.68
N LYS A 112 4.03 12.91 -3.88
CA LYS A 112 4.01 13.63 -5.15
C LYS A 112 2.89 13.18 -6.09
N GLY A 113 2.36 11.97 -5.87
CA GLY A 113 1.19 11.44 -6.57
C GLY A 113 1.49 10.72 -7.89
N ALA A 114 0.45 10.12 -8.46
CA ALA A 114 0.52 9.23 -9.61
C ALA A 114 1.06 9.94 -10.87
N LEU A 115 0.60 11.16 -11.14
CA LEU A 115 1.05 11.91 -12.30
C LEU A 115 2.54 12.23 -12.21
N TRP A 116 3.02 12.62 -11.04
CA TRP A 116 4.43 12.90 -10.84
C TRP A 116 5.27 11.64 -11.05
N ALA A 117 4.85 10.52 -10.46
CA ALA A 117 5.53 9.23 -10.61
C ALA A 117 5.68 8.84 -12.09
N TYR A 118 4.58 8.94 -12.85
CA TYR A 118 4.60 8.62 -14.27
C TYR A 118 5.46 9.58 -15.10
N THR A 119 5.43 10.88 -14.80
CA THR A 119 6.16 11.89 -15.60
C THR A 119 7.66 11.94 -15.30
N ASN A 120 8.09 11.50 -14.11
CA ASN A 120 9.49 11.47 -13.70
C ASN A 120 10.10 10.06 -13.80
N LEU A 121 9.26 9.03 -13.94
CA LEU A 121 9.66 7.61 -13.98
C LEU A 121 10.45 7.19 -12.73
N GLU A 122 10.16 7.81 -11.60
CA GLU A 122 10.73 7.46 -10.29
C GLU A 122 9.70 7.66 -9.18
N GLY A 123 9.92 7.04 -8.03
CA GLY A 123 9.05 7.13 -6.86
C GLY A 123 9.53 6.29 -5.68
N ASP A 124 8.90 6.45 -4.51
CA ASP A 124 9.00 5.45 -3.45
C ASP A 124 7.69 4.64 -3.35
N CYS A 125 7.54 3.82 -2.29
CA CYS A 125 6.34 3.03 -2.06
C CYS A 125 5.01 3.82 -2.17
N SER A 126 5.04 5.11 -1.84
CA SER A 126 3.89 6.02 -1.90
C SER A 126 3.50 6.36 -3.34
N GLU A 127 4.46 6.76 -4.17
CA GLU A 127 4.26 7.09 -5.59
C GLU A 127 3.87 5.86 -6.40
N PHE A 128 4.53 4.72 -6.16
CA PHE A 128 4.22 3.45 -6.82
C PHE A 128 2.77 3.02 -6.50
N SER A 129 2.39 3.09 -5.22
CA SER A 129 1.02 2.78 -4.78
C SER A 129 0.00 3.74 -5.38
N SER A 130 0.31 5.05 -5.41
CA SER A 130 -0.58 6.07 -5.97
C SER A 130 -0.80 5.87 -7.47
N LEU A 131 0.26 5.55 -8.22
CA LEU A 131 0.18 5.25 -9.64
C LEU A 131 -0.65 3.99 -9.90
N MET A 132 -0.38 2.90 -9.18
CA MET A 132 -1.13 1.65 -9.31
C MET A 132 -2.63 1.84 -9.02
N VAL A 133 -2.98 2.50 -7.91
CA VAL A 133 -4.38 2.81 -7.57
C VAL A 133 -5.03 3.63 -8.68
N THR A 134 -4.35 4.64 -9.20
CA THR A 134 -4.89 5.51 -10.24
C THR A 134 -5.18 4.75 -11.53
N LEU A 135 -4.23 3.94 -12.00
CA LEU A 135 -4.39 3.16 -13.23
C LEU A 135 -5.50 2.09 -13.11
N LEU A 136 -5.65 1.47 -11.95
CA LEU A 136 -6.76 0.55 -11.65
C LEU A 136 -8.12 1.27 -11.65
N ARG A 137 -8.21 2.43 -10.98
CA ARG A 137 -9.44 3.24 -10.92
C ARG A 137 -9.89 3.72 -12.29
N ILE A 138 -8.95 4.05 -13.19
CA ILE A 138 -9.24 4.38 -14.59
C ILE A 138 -9.88 3.19 -15.32
N GLN A 139 -9.46 1.96 -15.02
CA GLN A 139 -10.04 0.73 -15.59
C GLN A 139 -11.36 0.30 -14.94
N GLY A 140 -11.91 1.10 -14.03
CA GLY A 140 -13.15 0.75 -13.33
C GLY A 140 -12.95 -0.28 -12.23
N ILE A 141 -11.72 -0.47 -11.74
CA ILE A 141 -11.40 -1.43 -10.67
C ILE A 141 -11.26 -0.65 -9.36
N PRO A 142 -12.08 -0.93 -8.33
CA PRO A 142 -11.95 -0.25 -7.05
C PRO A 142 -10.62 -0.62 -6.39
N ALA A 143 -9.85 0.40 -6.00
CA ALA A 143 -8.52 0.23 -5.43
C ALA A 143 -8.24 1.24 -4.32
N ARG A 144 -7.43 0.82 -3.34
CA ARG A 144 -7.01 1.66 -2.21
C ARG A 144 -5.54 1.48 -1.88
N LYS A 145 -4.91 2.56 -1.43
CA LYS A 145 -3.60 2.52 -0.81
C LYS A 145 -3.74 2.05 0.63
N VAL A 146 -2.86 1.16 1.05
CA VAL A 146 -2.73 0.69 2.43
C VAL A 146 -1.34 1.06 2.91
N THR A 147 -1.26 1.57 4.14
CA THR A 147 0.02 1.88 4.78
C THR A 147 0.21 1.03 6.02
N GLY A 148 1.45 0.69 6.31
CA GLY A 148 1.80 -0.14 7.44
C GLY A 148 3.30 -0.26 7.57
N PHE A 149 3.74 -1.41 8.07
CA PHE A 149 5.14 -1.67 8.32
C PHE A 149 5.56 -2.99 7.68
N LEU A 150 6.65 -2.95 6.93
CA LEU A 150 7.39 -4.13 6.57
C LEU A 150 8.27 -4.50 7.75
N VAL A 151 7.99 -5.66 8.31
CA VAL A 151 8.80 -6.27 9.35
C VAL A 151 9.70 -7.29 8.67
N SER A 152 10.95 -6.93 8.43
CA SER A 152 11.96 -7.88 8.00
C SER A 152 13.32 -7.54 8.59
N THR A 153 13.98 -8.53 9.15
CA THR A 153 15.37 -8.44 9.61
C THR A 153 16.36 -8.74 8.47
N ASP A 154 15.87 -9.26 7.34
CA ASP A 154 16.65 -9.71 6.20
C ASP A 154 15.76 -9.74 4.94
N PRO A 155 16.04 -8.94 3.90
CA PRO A 155 15.24 -8.91 2.67
C PRO A 155 15.17 -10.27 1.95
N ASP A 156 16.11 -11.18 2.19
CA ASP A 156 16.11 -12.53 1.60
C ASP A 156 15.25 -13.53 2.39
N ILE A 157 14.80 -13.19 3.61
CA ILE A 157 13.97 -14.06 4.43
C ILE A 157 12.50 -13.71 4.26
N ARG A 158 11.78 -14.58 3.54
CA ARG A 158 10.32 -14.58 3.48
C ARG A 158 9.76 -15.35 4.68
N PRO A 159 8.99 -14.70 5.57
CA PRO A 159 8.33 -15.39 6.68
C PRO A 159 7.41 -16.48 6.15
N LYS A 160 7.35 -17.62 6.83
CA LYS A 160 6.40 -18.71 6.55
C LYS A 160 5.26 -18.69 7.54
N PHE A 161 4.13 -19.27 7.14
CA PHE A 161 2.99 -19.48 8.03
C PHE A 161 3.41 -20.17 9.33
N GLY A 162 2.99 -19.58 10.46
CA GLY A 162 3.31 -20.06 11.81
C GLY A 162 4.66 -19.58 12.38
N ASP A 163 5.47 -18.85 11.62
CA ASP A 163 6.70 -18.27 12.14
C ASP A 163 6.39 -17.19 13.18
N ARG A 164 7.21 -17.16 14.25
CA ARG A 164 7.11 -16.16 15.32
C ARG A 164 8.29 -15.20 15.23
N TRP A 165 7.98 -13.94 15.01
CA TRP A 165 8.98 -12.89 14.86
C TRP A 165 8.93 -11.93 16.05
N THR A 166 10.10 -11.58 16.56
CA THR A 166 10.25 -10.52 17.57
C THR A 166 11.08 -9.42 16.94
N PHE A 167 10.50 -8.23 16.83
CA PHE A 167 11.18 -7.02 16.43
C PHE A 167 11.16 -6.03 17.59
N SER A 168 12.15 -5.15 17.61
CA SER A 168 12.31 -4.11 18.61
C SER A 168 12.48 -2.80 17.88
N THR A 169 11.88 -1.73 18.36
CA THR A 169 11.99 -0.36 17.86
C THR A 169 12.96 0.43 18.75
N ASN A 170 14.21 -0.01 18.86
CA ASN A 170 15.24 0.79 19.51
C ASN A 170 15.88 1.72 18.46
N GLU A 171 16.70 2.70 18.86
CA GLU A 171 17.32 3.66 17.92
C GLU A 171 18.13 2.98 16.79
N ASP A 172 18.60 1.75 17.02
CA ASP A 172 19.34 0.93 16.05
C ASP A 172 18.44 -0.04 15.23
N ALA A 173 17.12 0.03 15.38
CA ALA A 173 16.20 -0.92 14.76
C ALA A 173 15.95 -0.62 13.28
N THR A 174 16.71 -1.29 12.41
CA THR A 174 16.55 -1.25 10.95
C THR A 174 15.46 -2.19 10.41
N ASN A 175 14.79 -2.95 11.29
CA ASN A 175 14.01 -4.13 10.89
C ASN A 175 12.51 -3.84 10.68
N ILE A 176 12.12 -2.57 10.77
CA ILE A 176 10.74 -2.11 10.61
C ILE A 176 10.78 -0.89 9.68
N LEU A 177 10.26 -1.04 8.49
CA LEU A 177 10.19 0.02 7.50
C LEU A 177 8.75 0.42 7.29
N ALA A 178 8.44 1.71 7.43
CA ALA A 178 7.14 2.22 6.99
C ALA A 178 6.99 1.94 5.48
N HIS A 179 5.83 1.45 5.08
CA HIS A 179 5.62 1.02 3.71
C HIS A 179 4.18 1.25 3.27
N ALA A 180 4.00 1.41 1.95
CA ALA A 180 2.71 1.53 1.31
C ALA A 180 2.58 0.48 0.20
N TRP A 181 1.42 -0.18 0.15
CA TRP A 181 1.04 -1.12 -0.90
C TRP A 181 -0.40 -0.85 -1.36
N VAL A 182 -0.89 -1.68 -2.27
CA VAL A 182 -2.22 -1.53 -2.86
C VAL A 182 -3.10 -2.73 -2.57
N GLU A 183 -4.39 -2.47 -2.35
CA GLU A 183 -5.42 -3.50 -2.41
C GLU A 183 -6.44 -3.12 -3.48
N TYR A 184 -6.86 -4.10 -4.29
CA TYR A 184 -7.91 -3.94 -5.28
C TYR A 184 -9.05 -4.93 -5.03
N TYR A 185 -10.28 -4.49 -5.26
CA TYR A 185 -11.48 -5.26 -4.93
C TYR A 185 -11.99 -6.03 -6.14
N ILE A 186 -12.18 -7.33 -5.97
CA ILE A 186 -12.82 -8.21 -6.95
C ILE A 186 -14.15 -8.73 -6.38
N PRO A 187 -15.30 -8.48 -7.02
CA PRO A 187 -16.57 -9.01 -6.55
C PRO A 187 -16.54 -10.53 -6.45
N ASN A 188 -17.17 -11.08 -5.41
CA ASN A 188 -17.16 -12.49 -5.01
C ASN A 188 -15.82 -13.06 -4.50
N ILE A 189 -14.73 -12.28 -4.51
CA ILE A 189 -13.41 -12.69 -4.01
C ILE A 189 -12.99 -11.82 -2.82
N GLY A 190 -13.12 -10.51 -2.93
CA GLY A 190 -12.76 -9.54 -1.91
C GLY A 190 -11.55 -8.67 -2.30
N TRP A 191 -10.84 -8.18 -1.29
CA TRP A 191 -9.66 -7.33 -1.47
C TRP A 191 -8.41 -8.18 -1.69
N ILE A 192 -7.80 -8.03 -2.86
CA ILE A 192 -6.55 -8.67 -3.22
C ILE A 192 -5.42 -7.65 -3.02
N ALA A 193 -4.45 -8.01 -2.17
CA ALA A 193 -3.26 -7.20 -1.95
C ALA A 193 -2.26 -7.38 -3.11
N CYS A 194 -1.61 -6.30 -3.51
CA CYS A 194 -0.51 -6.28 -4.45
C CYS A 194 0.47 -5.17 -4.11
N ASP A 195 1.75 -5.43 -4.26
CA ASP A 195 2.81 -4.47 -3.93
C ASP A 195 3.58 -4.10 -5.21
N PRO A 196 3.38 -2.90 -5.77
CA PRO A 196 4.06 -2.50 -6.99
C PRO A 196 5.56 -2.25 -6.83
N THR A 197 6.09 -2.27 -5.59
CA THR A 197 7.52 -2.08 -5.33
C THR A 197 8.38 -3.33 -5.55
N TRP A 198 7.75 -4.49 -5.81
CA TRP A 198 8.41 -5.81 -5.94
C TRP A 198 7.93 -6.63 -7.13
#